data_AF-A0A3N3DVD4-F1
#
_entry.id   AF-A0A3N3DVD4-F1
#
_cell.length_a   1.000
_cell.length_b   1.000
_cell.length_c   1.000
_cell.angle_alpha   90.00
_cell.angle_beta   90.00
_cell.angle_gamma   90.00
#
_symmetry.space_group_name_H-M   'P 1'
#
loop_
_entity.id
_entity.type
_entity.pdbx_description
1 polymer ?
#
loop_
_entity_poly.entity_id
_entity_poly.type
_entity_poly.pdbx_seq_one_letter_code
_entity_poly.pdbx_strand_id
1 'polypeptide(L)'
;MINWKNGLNIISILFLLGCEPEPYVVDVGLTNGSTSGRHAVHRMTITTVSGSKVNFAMGAVSGYPGAHSSGGVMDAPAHIEGEWEEGWGWADDLISLKPHHRISASIPQDAEAKMRAMDSYYENFRRDRSSMQVIV
;
A
#
# COMPACT_ATOMS: atom_id res chain seq x y z
N MET A 1 31.56 35.05 32.59
CA MET A 1 30.77 35.94 31.73
C MET A 1 30.71 35.34 30.34
N ILE A 2 29.61 34.67 30.00
CA ILE A 2 29.40 34.08 28.67
C ILE A 2 29.13 35.24 27.69
N ASN A 3 29.93 35.32 26.64
CA ASN A 3 29.90 36.42 25.68
C ASN A 3 28.63 36.29 24.81
N TRP A 4 27.60 37.09 25.11
CA TRP A 4 26.24 37.02 24.53
C TRP A 4 26.21 36.98 22.99
N LYS A 5 27.20 37.59 22.33
CA LYS A 5 27.33 37.62 20.87
C LYS A 5 27.55 36.24 20.22
N ASN A 6 28.09 35.28 20.97
CA ASN A 6 28.30 33.92 20.48
C ASN A 6 27.07 33.02 20.69
N GLY A 7 26.19 33.37 21.64
CA GLY A 7 24.95 32.62 21.90
C GLY A 7 23.91 32.79 20.77
N LEU A 8 23.82 33.98 20.19
CA LEU A 8 22.91 34.27 19.09
C LEU A 8 23.23 33.45 17.82
N ASN A 9 24.53 33.26 17.53
CA ASN A 9 24.99 32.47 16.38
C ASN A 9 24.73 30.96 16.54
N ILE A 10 24.73 30.43 17.77
CA ILE A 10 24.44 29.01 18.03
C ILE A 10 22.94 28.72 17.88
N ILE A 11 22.07 29.65 18.28
CA ILE A 11 20.61 29.51 18.14
C ILE A 11 20.20 29.54 16.65
N SER A 12 20.86 30.36 15.83
CA SER A 12 20.59 30.41 14.37
C SER A 12 20.99 29.13 13.62
N ILE A 13 21.97 28.35 14.12
CA ILE A 13 22.40 27.09 13.50
C ILE A 13 21.41 25.95 13.82
N LEU A 14 20.74 25.99 14.97
CA LEU A 14 19.74 24.99 15.39
C LEU A 14 18.45 25.03 14.54
N PHE A 15 18.09 26.17 13.94
CA PHE A 15 16.95 26.28 13.02
C PHE A 15 17.24 25.76 11.60
N LEU A 16 18.50 25.50 11.26
CA LEU A 16 18.92 24.95 9.97
C LEU A 16 19.08 23.42 9.96
N LEU A 17 18.97 22.77 11.12
CA LEU A 17 18.69 21.33 11.22
C LEU A 17 17.19 21.12 10.95
N GLY A 18 16.80 21.53 9.75
CA GLY A 18 15.45 21.55 9.25
C GLY A 18 14.83 20.16 9.31
N CYS A 19 13.56 20.16 9.73
CA CYS A 19 12.60 19.09 9.59
C CYS A 19 12.87 18.29 8.29
N GLU A 20 13.17 16.99 8.39
CA GLU A 20 13.03 16.13 7.22
C GLU A 20 11.58 16.26 6.74
N PRO A 21 11.34 16.35 5.41
CA PRO A 21 9.98 16.36 4.90
C PRO A 21 9.28 15.10 5.41
N GLU A 22 8.07 15.27 5.93
CA GLU A 22 7.30 14.13 6.44
C GLU A 22 7.21 13.05 5.34
N PRO A 23 7.44 11.78 5.71
CA PRO A 23 7.37 10.68 4.76
C PRO A 23 5.98 10.65 4.14
N TYR A 24 5.92 10.55 2.81
CA TYR A 24 4.65 10.46 2.12
C TYR A 24 3.99 9.12 2.38
N VAL A 25 2.77 9.19 2.87
CA VAL A 25 1.96 8.05 3.25
C VAL A 25 0.54 8.24 2.72
N VAL A 26 -0.14 7.13 2.45
CA VAL A 26 -1.52 7.12 1.97
C VAL A 26 -2.39 6.24 2.85
N ASP A 27 -3.68 6.58 2.93
CA ASP A 27 -4.69 5.68 3.46
C ASP A 27 -4.86 4.47 2.55
N VAL A 28 -4.85 3.28 3.13
CA VAL A 28 -4.99 2.02 2.41
C VAL A 28 -6.41 1.53 2.56
N GLY A 29 -7.10 1.34 1.44
CA GLY A 29 -8.31 0.53 1.39
C GLY A 29 -7.98 -0.91 1.05
N LEU A 30 -8.33 -1.87 1.91
CA LEU A 30 -8.25 -3.29 1.58
C LEU A 30 -9.54 -3.67 0.86
N THR A 31 -9.44 -3.91 -0.44
CA THR A 31 -10.46 -4.57 -1.23
C THR A 31 -9.80 -5.63 -2.08
N ASN A 32 -10.36 -6.82 -2.08
CA ASN A 32 -9.94 -7.89 -2.96
C ASN A 32 -11.19 -8.42 -3.68
N GLY A 33 -11.18 -8.24 -4.99
CA GLY A 33 -12.20 -8.74 -5.90
C GLY A 33 -11.52 -9.53 -7.01
N SER A 34 -12.26 -10.43 -7.64
CA SER A 34 -11.75 -11.20 -8.77
C SER A 34 -12.70 -11.11 -9.96
N THR A 35 -12.13 -10.94 -11.15
CA THR A 35 -12.84 -10.92 -12.43
C THR A 35 -13.08 -12.31 -13.00
N SER A 36 -12.40 -13.34 -12.47
CA SER A 36 -12.49 -14.74 -12.91
C SER A 36 -13.31 -15.62 -11.97
N GLY A 37 -13.93 -15.06 -10.93
CA GLY A 37 -14.80 -15.80 -10.01
C GLY A 37 -14.20 -15.95 -8.62
N ARG A 38 -14.43 -17.10 -7.99
CA ARG A 38 -14.11 -17.33 -6.57
C ARG A 38 -12.61 -17.57 -6.40
N HIS A 39 -11.97 -16.85 -5.48
CA HIS A 39 -10.55 -17.02 -5.18
C HIS A 39 -10.34 -16.93 -3.67
N ALA A 40 -9.33 -17.59 -3.13
CA ALA A 40 -8.90 -17.41 -1.75
C ALA A 40 -7.47 -16.85 -1.71
N VAL A 41 -7.29 -15.81 -0.89
CA VAL A 41 -6.03 -15.08 -0.73
C VAL A 41 -5.55 -15.27 0.71
N HIS A 42 -4.36 -15.83 0.84
CA HIS A 42 -3.74 -16.21 2.11
C HIS A 42 -2.42 -15.48 2.30
N ARG A 43 -2.15 -15.06 3.53
CA ARG A 43 -0.83 -14.56 3.96
C ARG A 43 -0.26 -13.43 3.08
N MET A 44 -1.13 -12.71 2.36
CA MET A 44 -0.75 -11.63 1.47
C MET A 44 -0.28 -10.43 2.28
N THR A 45 1.01 -10.13 2.21
CA THR A 45 1.66 -9.07 2.98
C THR A 45 2.44 -8.18 2.03
N ILE A 46 2.24 -6.88 2.17
CA ILE A 46 3.10 -5.87 1.56
C ILE A 46 4.05 -5.38 2.65
N THR A 47 5.35 -5.39 2.36
CA THR A 47 6.36 -4.72 3.16
C THR A 47 6.73 -3.41 2.46
N THR A 48 6.68 -2.30 3.19
CA THR A 48 6.98 -0.96 2.68
C THR A 48 8.47 -0.61 2.80
N VAL A 49 8.88 0.51 2.23
CA VAL A 49 10.26 1.02 2.31
C VAL A 49 10.68 1.29 3.76
N SER A 50 9.77 1.79 4.59
CA SER A 50 10.00 1.97 6.04
C SER A 50 10.08 0.65 6.82
N GLY A 51 9.77 -0.48 6.19
CA GLY A 51 9.69 -1.80 6.82
C GLY A 51 8.34 -2.10 7.47
N SER A 52 7.36 -1.19 7.35
CA SER A 52 6.00 -1.43 7.80
C SER A 52 5.36 -2.57 7.00
N LYS A 53 4.44 -3.30 7.62
CA LYS A 53 3.77 -4.44 6.99
C LYS A 53 2.26 -4.27 7.01
N VAL A 54 1.64 -4.44 5.84
CA VAL A 54 0.18 -4.40 5.68
C VAL A 54 -0.29 -5.74 5.13
N ASN A 55 -1.32 -6.33 5.75
CA ASN A 55 -1.85 -7.63 5.38
C ASN A 55 -3.18 -7.48 4.62
N PHE A 56 -3.26 -8.12 3.46
CA PHE A 56 -4.39 -8.08 2.51
C PHE A 56 -5.07 -9.46 2.36
N ALA A 57 -4.76 -10.42 3.23
CA ALA A 57 -5.38 -11.74 3.24
C ALA A 57 -6.80 -11.66 3.81
N MET A 58 -7.77 -11.22 3.01
CA MET A 58 -9.18 -11.15 3.46
C MET A 58 -9.93 -12.49 3.28
N GLY A 59 -9.20 -13.59 3.13
CA GLY A 59 -9.77 -14.90 2.88
C GLY A 59 -10.31 -14.97 1.45
N ALA A 60 -11.60 -15.21 1.32
CA ALA A 60 -12.16 -15.56 0.04
C ALA A 60 -12.95 -14.43 -0.62
N VAL A 61 -12.68 -14.26 -1.91
CA VAL A 61 -12.93 -13.04 -2.68
C VAL A 61 -13.74 -13.41 -3.92
N SER A 62 -14.69 -12.55 -4.26
CA SER A 62 -15.49 -12.66 -5.48
C SER A 62 -15.69 -11.26 -6.06
N GLY A 63 -16.14 -11.17 -7.31
CA GLY A 63 -16.11 -9.95 -8.14
C GLY A 63 -16.94 -8.74 -7.69
N TYR A 64 -17.13 -8.53 -6.39
CA TYR A 64 -17.79 -7.35 -5.85
C TYR A 64 -16.79 -6.20 -5.65
N PRO A 65 -16.88 -5.11 -6.42
CA PRO A 65 -16.07 -3.89 -6.23
C PRO A 65 -16.60 -3.04 -5.06
N GLY A 66 -16.95 -3.70 -3.95
CA GLY A 66 -17.64 -3.12 -2.81
C GLY A 66 -16.81 -2.24 -1.91
N ALA A 67 -17.43 -1.84 -0.80
CA ALA A 67 -16.78 -1.14 0.31
C ALA A 67 -15.50 -1.87 0.73
N HIS A 68 -14.39 -1.13 0.78
CA HIS A 68 -13.11 -1.61 1.30
C HIS A 68 -13.13 -1.56 2.82
N SER A 69 -12.46 -2.50 3.49
CA SER A 69 -12.10 -2.31 4.90
C SER A 69 -10.94 -1.32 4.98
N SER A 70 -10.90 -0.49 6.02
CA SER A 70 -9.72 0.36 6.26
C SER A 70 -8.51 -0.52 6.58
N GLY A 71 -7.42 -0.31 5.84
CA GLY A 71 -6.14 -1.01 5.98
C GLY A 71 -5.08 -0.22 6.75
N GLY A 72 -5.46 0.94 7.29
CA GLY A 72 -4.54 1.88 7.95
C GLY A 72 -3.82 2.77 6.94
N VAL A 73 -2.59 3.13 7.26
CA VAL A 73 -1.74 4.06 6.49
C VAL A 73 -0.47 3.33 6.08
N MET A 74 0.02 3.58 4.86
CA MET A 74 1.29 3.00 4.38
C MET A 74 2.12 4.02 3.58
N ASP A 75 3.45 3.92 3.70
CA ASP A 75 4.41 4.52 2.77
C ASP A 75 4.61 3.63 1.54
N ALA A 76 5.55 4.00 0.67
CA ALA A 76 5.78 3.32 -0.59
C ALA A 76 6.01 1.80 -0.41
N PRO A 77 5.30 0.94 -1.17
CA PRO A 77 5.45 -0.50 -1.05
C PRO A 77 6.74 -0.98 -1.73
N ALA A 78 7.46 -1.92 -1.09
CA ALA A 78 8.78 -2.39 -1.54
C ALA A 78 8.81 -3.87 -1.90
N HIS A 79 8.01 -4.70 -1.23
CA HIS A 79 7.93 -6.13 -1.51
C HIS A 79 6.51 -6.64 -1.24
N ILE A 80 6.04 -7.57 -2.08
CA ILE A 80 4.80 -8.30 -1.84
C ILE A 80 5.10 -9.79 -1.73
N GLU A 81 4.53 -10.43 -0.72
CA GLU A 81 4.55 -11.88 -0.57
C GLU A 81 3.16 -12.40 -0.21
N GLY A 82 2.80 -13.58 -0.68
CA GLY A 82 1.52 -14.17 -0.35
C GLY A 82 1.21 -15.41 -1.16
N GLU A 83 0.03 -15.96 -0.91
CA GLU A 83 -0.46 -17.19 -1.49
C GLU A 83 -1.89 -16.97 -2.00
N TRP A 84 -2.24 -17.56 -3.13
CA TRP A 84 -3.61 -17.53 -3.64
C TRP A 84 -4.00 -18.85 -4.33
N GLU A 85 -5.30 -19.10 -4.37
CA GLU A 85 -5.93 -20.22 -5.06
C GLU A 85 -7.28 -19.85 -5.67
N GLU A 86 -7.67 -20.57 -6.71
CA GLU A 86 -9.02 -20.50 -7.27
C GLU A 86 -9.98 -21.33 -6.39
N GLY A 87 -11.20 -20.83 -6.15
CA GLY A 87 -12.20 -21.46 -5.28
C GLY A 87 -12.31 -20.84 -3.88
N TRP A 88 -13.17 -21.42 -3.04
CA TRP A 88 -13.22 -21.12 -1.60
C TRP A 88 -12.45 -22.26 -0.91
N GLY A 89 -11.33 -21.99 -0.26
CA GLY A 89 -10.49 -22.99 0.42
C GLY A 89 -11.13 -23.72 1.61
N TRP A 90 -12.46 -23.83 1.64
CA TRP A 90 -13.24 -24.49 2.68
C TRP A 90 -13.90 -25.75 2.14
N ALA A 91 -13.22 -26.87 2.40
CA ALA A 91 -13.69 -28.24 2.68
C ALA A 91 -14.77 -28.96 1.83
N ASP A 92 -15.58 -28.30 1.01
CA ASP A 92 -16.71 -28.95 0.34
C ASP A 92 -16.55 -29.07 -1.19
N ASP A 93 -15.60 -28.35 -1.78
CA ASP A 93 -15.18 -28.52 -3.16
C ASP A 93 -13.81 -29.24 -3.17
N LEU A 94 -13.61 -30.20 -4.09
CA LEU A 94 -12.40 -31.01 -4.31
C LEU A 94 -11.13 -30.20 -4.70
N ILE A 95 -11.06 -28.94 -4.31
CA ILE A 95 -9.99 -28.00 -4.57
C ILE A 95 -9.01 -28.05 -3.40
N SER A 96 -7.75 -28.21 -3.74
CA SER A 96 -6.66 -28.60 -2.86
C SER A 96 -6.51 -27.66 -1.67
N LEU A 97 -6.36 -28.21 -0.46
CA LEU A 97 -5.84 -27.52 0.74
C LEU A 97 -4.38 -27.01 0.58
N LYS A 98 -3.88 -26.90 -0.66
CA LYS A 98 -2.56 -26.43 -1.01
C LYS A 98 -2.70 -25.21 -1.91
N PRO A 99 -2.22 -24.03 -1.49
CA PRO A 99 -2.22 -22.87 -2.35
C PRO A 99 -1.44 -23.18 -3.63
N HIS A 100 -2.11 -23.05 -4.77
CA HIS A 100 -1.53 -23.39 -6.07
C HIS A 100 -0.50 -22.36 -6.54
N HIS A 101 -0.61 -21.14 -6.03
CA HIS A 101 0.21 -20.03 -6.46
C HIS A 101 0.78 -19.26 -5.28
N ARG A 102 2.10 -19.03 -5.33
CA ARG A 102 2.82 -18.15 -4.42
C ARG A 102 3.29 -16.92 -5.19
N ILE A 103 3.04 -15.76 -4.61
CA ILE A 103 3.63 -14.49 -5.04
C ILE A 103 4.74 -14.15 -4.05
N SER A 104 5.91 -13.79 -4.59
CA SER A 104 6.98 -13.13 -3.85
C SER A 104 7.74 -12.31 -4.87
N ALA A 105 7.59 -10.99 -4.79
CA ALA A 105 8.12 -10.10 -5.79
C ALA A 105 8.50 -8.76 -5.16
N SER A 106 9.65 -8.24 -5.56
CA SER A 106 10.00 -6.85 -5.29
C SER A 106 9.11 -5.94 -6.10
N ILE A 107 8.66 -4.86 -5.48
CA ILE A 107 7.88 -3.83 -6.14
C ILE A 107 8.86 -2.81 -6.74
N PRO A 108 8.61 -2.30 -7.96
CA PRO A 108 9.44 -1.28 -8.58
C PRO A 108 9.66 -0.06 -7.68
N GLN A 109 10.86 0.52 -7.74
CA GLN A 109 11.25 1.67 -6.90
C GLN A 109 10.45 2.95 -7.20
N ASP A 110 9.72 2.99 -8.32
CA ASP A 110 8.86 4.11 -8.71
C ASP A 110 7.45 4.06 -8.10
N ALA A 111 7.20 3.14 -7.14
CA ALA A 111 5.89 2.97 -6.51
C ALA A 111 5.38 4.25 -5.84
N GLU A 112 6.25 5.00 -5.14
CA GLU A 112 5.86 6.28 -4.52
C GLU A 112 5.40 7.30 -5.58
N ALA A 113 6.15 7.42 -6.68
CA ALA A 113 5.81 8.33 -7.75
C ALA A 113 4.46 7.97 -8.38
N LYS A 114 4.15 6.68 -8.51
CA LYS A 114 2.84 6.19 -9.00
C LYS A 114 1.72 6.50 -8.01
N MET A 115 1.94 6.31 -6.71
CA MET A 115 0.96 6.67 -5.67
C MET A 115 0.64 8.17 -5.72
N ARG A 116 1.66 9.02 -5.75
CA ARG A 116 1.48 10.48 -5.87
C ARG A 116 0.74 10.87 -7.13
N ALA A 117 1.08 10.24 -8.27
CA ALA A 117 0.40 10.48 -9.53
C ALA A 117 -1.09 10.10 -9.46
N MET A 118 -1.42 9.01 -8.77
CA MET A 118 -2.81 8.61 -8.53
C MET A 118 -3.55 9.60 -7.63
N ASP A 119 -2.97 10.02 -6.51
CA ASP A 119 -3.59 11.00 -5.61
C ASP A 119 -3.85 12.32 -6.33
N SER A 120 -2.84 12.87 -7.01
CA SER A 120 -2.98 14.11 -7.79
C SER A 120 -4.02 13.99 -8.92
N TYR A 121 -4.14 12.80 -9.54
CA TYR A 121 -5.17 12.55 -10.54
C TYR A 121 -6.58 12.60 -9.93
N TYR A 122 -6.77 11.95 -8.77
CA TYR A 122 -8.08 11.88 -8.11
C TYR A 122 -8.49 13.17 -7.39
N GLU A 123 -7.55 13.99 -6.92
CA GLU A 123 -7.82 15.32 -6.32
C GLU A 123 -8.71 16.20 -7.21
N ASN A 124 -8.50 16.12 -8.54
CA ASN A 124 -9.22 16.93 -9.52
C ASN A 124 -10.22 16.11 -10.34
N PHE A 125 -10.48 14.86 -9.96
CA PHE A 125 -11.34 13.96 -10.73
C PHE A 125 -12.83 14.29 -10.49
N ARG A 126 -13.47 14.86 -11.52
CA ARG A 126 -14.85 15.40 -11.42
C ARG A 126 -15.95 14.39 -11.73
N ARG A 127 -15.62 13.17 -12.14
CA ARG A 127 -16.61 12.15 -12.53
C ARG A 127 -16.93 11.25 -11.36
N ASP A 128 -18.19 10.80 -11.32
CA ASP A 128 -18.71 9.80 -10.38
C ASP A 128 -18.22 8.38 -10.69
N ARG A 129 -17.62 8.17 -11.87
CA ARG A 129 -17.04 6.89 -12.31
C ARG A 129 -15.56 7.07 -12.60
N SER A 130 -14.72 6.34 -11.87
CA SER A 130 -13.28 6.29 -12.08
C SER A 130 -12.95 5.73 -13.46
N SER A 131 -12.12 6.43 -14.24
CA SER A 131 -11.66 5.99 -15.56
C SER A 131 -10.19 6.36 -15.74
N MET A 132 -9.29 5.59 -15.14
CA MET A 132 -7.85 5.75 -15.37
C MET A 132 -7.41 4.80 -16.49
N GLN A 133 -6.95 5.36 -17.60
CA GLN A 133 -6.27 4.58 -18.64
C GLN A 133 -4.80 4.50 -18.29
N VAL A 134 -4.37 3.35 -17.74
CA VAL A 134 -2.95 3.07 -17.55
C VAL A 134 -2.41 2.59 -18.91
N ILE A 135 -1.60 3.42 -19.56
CA ILE A 135 -0.83 3.00 -20.74
C ILE A 135 0.43 2.33 -20.20
N VAL A 136 0.53 1.01 -20.40
CA VAL A 136 1.67 0.17 -20.00
C VAL A 136 2.62 0.01 -21.17
#